data_AF-A0A7Y7DI55-F1
#
_entry.id   AF-A0A7Y7DI55-F1
#
_cell.length_a   1.000
_cell.length_b   1.000
_cell.length_c   1.000
_cell.angle_alpha   90.00
_cell.angle_beta   90.00
_cell.angle_gamma   90.00
#
_symmetry.space_group_name_H-M   'P 1'
#
loop_
_entity.id
_entity.type
_entity.pdbx_description
1 polymer ?
#
loop_
_entity_poly.entity_id
_entity_poly.type
_entity_poly.pdbx_seq_one_letter_code
_entity_poly.pdbx_strand_id
1 'polypeptide(L)'
;MKSIVKILLFFIFTPIILSCSGYGKKLEFNNTEVYYTKEVFKEEAQKLGKFLVRSEFADGKEKSVQLTKNKETNHYIFRMVTNPEAAKNKAYEILFKAVAIQISDSVFNKAPVDFHVCNNTFKTLKELPFKTTTNDN
;
A
#
# COMPACT_ATOMS: atom_id res chain seq x y z
N MET A 1 -16.92 -45.48 39.83
CA MET A 1 -15.68 -45.60 39.02
C MET A 1 -16.00 -45.34 37.56
N LYS A 2 -15.25 -44.41 36.94
CA LYS A 2 -15.05 -44.17 35.50
C LYS A 2 -16.21 -43.54 34.70
N SER A 3 -16.31 -42.22 34.83
CA SER A 3 -16.84 -41.34 33.78
C SER A 3 -15.91 -41.39 32.55
N ILE A 4 -16.45 -41.60 31.34
CA ILE A 4 -15.71 -41.43 30.09
C ILE A 4 -16.46 -40.44 29.20
N VAL A 5 -16.06 -39.18 29.38
CA VAL A 5 -15.82 -38.15 28.37
C VAL A 5 -16.69 -38.19 27.11
N LYS A 6 -17.78 -37.40 27.11
CA LYS A 6 -18.34 -36.83 25.87
C LYS A 6 -17.32 -35.84 25.34
N ILE A 7 -16.63 -36.17 24.25
CA ILE A 7 -15.77 -35.25 23.51
C ILE A 7 -16.68 -34.16 22.93
N LEU A 8 -16.76 -33.04 23.66
CA LEU A 8 -17.33 -31.80 23.17
C LEU A 8 -16.24 -31.17 22.30
N LEU A 9 -16.39 -31.32 20.98
CA LEU A 9 -15.51 -30.68 19.99
C LEU A 9 -15.81 -29.18 20.02
N PHE A 10 -15.18 -28.48 20.97
CA PHE A 10 -15.25 -27.02 21.11
C PHE A 10 -14.43 -26.43 19.96
N PHE A 11 -15.09 -26.17 18.84
CA PHE A 11 -14.55 -25.40 17.72
C PHE A 11 -14.29 -23.99 18.27
N ILE A 12 -13.05 -23.74 18.69
CA ILE A 12 -12.58 -22.42 19.11
C ILE A 12 -12.61 -21.54 17.87
N PHE A 13 -13.77 -20.96 17.58
CA PHE A 13 -13.93 -19.87 16.65
C PHE A 13 -13.36 -18.63 17.33
N THR A 14 -12.03 -18.54 17.34
CA THR A 14 -11.33 -17.35 17.84
C THR A 14 -11.75 -16.20 16.93
N PRO A 15 -12.46 -15.18 17.44
CA PRO A 15 -12.73 -14.01 16.64
C PRO A 15 -11.38 -13.37 16.35
N ILE A 16 -10.94 -13.45 15.10
CA ILE A 16 -9.79 -12.69 14.62
C ILE A 16 -10.21 -11.24 14.80
N ILE A 17 -9.71 -10.62 15.86
CA ILE A 17 -9.86 -9.18 16.12
C ILE A 17 -9.09 -8.51 14.99
N LEU A 18 -9.77 -8.27 13.87
CA LEU A 18 -9.26 -7.48 12.77
C LEU A 18 -9.14 -6.07 13.34
N SER A 19 -7.95 -5.74 13.84
CA SER A 19 -7.54 -4.36 14.09
C SER A 19 -7.56 -3.64 12.76
N CYS A 20 -8.75 -3.21 12.37
CA CYS A 20 -8.99 -2.45 11.16
C CYS A 20 -8.68 -1.01 11.54
N SER A 21 -7.43 -0.60 11.38
CA SER A 21 -7.13 0.83 11.32
C SER A 21 -7.98 1.44 10.19
N GLY A 22 -8.37 2.72 10.30
CA GLY A 22 -9.05 3.42 9.20
C GLY A 22 -8.26 3.42 7.88
N TYR A 23 -6.98 3.02 7.94
CA TYR A 23 -6.07 2.93 6.81
C TYR A 23 -6.01 1.54 6.16
N GLY A 24 -6.71 0.55 6.73
CA GLY A 24 -6.72 -0.83 6.26
C GLY A 24 -5.84 -1.77 7.08
N LYS A 25 -5.48 -2.90 6.48
CA LYS A 25 -4.61 -3.93 7.10
C LYS A 25 -3.15 -3.54 6.91
N LYS A 26 -2.30 -3.82 7.90
CA LYS A 26 -0.87 -3.46 7.90
C LYS A 26 0.03 -4.65 7.59
N LEU A 27 1.05 -4.41 6.78
CA LEU A 27 2.25 -5.23 6.61
C LEU A 27 3.47 -4.36 6.92
N GLU A 28 4.61 -4.98 7.25
CA GLU A 28 5.83 -4.25 7.58
C GLU A 28 7.03 -4.82 6.83
N PHE A 29 7.85 -3.93 6.25
CA PHE A 29 8.99 -4.27 5.41
C PHE A 29 10.13 -3.28 5.66
N ASN A 30 11.21 -3.71 6.33
CA ASN A 30 12.39 -2.89 6.60
C ASN A 30 12.05 -1.48 7.13
N ASN A 31 11.32 -1.40 8.26
CA ASN A 31 10.75 -0.18 8.86
C ASN A 31 9.78 0.62 7.98
N THR A 32 9.35 0.10 6.83
CA THR A 32 8.26 0.67 6.04
C THR A 32 6.96 -0.04 6.33
N GLU A 33 5.98 0.72 6.82
CA GLU A 33 4.60 0.26 7.00
C GLU A 33 3.86 0.32 5.66
N VAL A 34 3.31 -0.83 5.25
CA VAL A 34 2.49 -0.95 4.04
C VAL A 34 1.06 -1.27 4.47
N TYR A 35 0.21 -0.26 4.45
CA TYR A 35 -1.23 -0.42 4.64
C TYR A 35 -1.89 -0.81 3.32
N TYR A 36 -2.94 -1.62 3.37
CA TYR A 36 -3.76 -1.93 2.20
C TYR A 36 -5.25 -2.00 2.56
N THR A 37 -6.07 -1.41 1.70
CA THR A 37 -7.52 -1.37 1.89
C THR A 37 -8.18 -2.66 1.40
N LYS A 38 -9.49 -2.79 1.60
CA LYS A 38 -10.28 -3.93 1.09
C LYS A 38 -10.35 -4.01 -0.44
N GLU A 39 -9.91 -2.96 -1.15
CA GLU A 39 -9.94 -2.88 -2.61
C GLU A 39 -8.73 -3.53 -3.28
N VAL A 40 -7.83 -4.10 -2.48
CA VAL A 40 -6.58 -4.72 -2.93
C VAL A 40 -6.37 -6.03 -2.16
N PHE A 41 -5.89 -7.06 -2.86
CA PHE A 41 -5.58 -8.34 -2.25
C PHE A 41 -4.30 -8.27 -1.43
N LYS A 42 -4.20 -9.09 -0.38
CA LYS A 42 -3.01 -9.13 0.49
C LYS A 42 -1.75 -9.45 -0.30
N GLU A 43 -1.87 -10.32 -1.30
CA GLU A 43 -0.78 -10.79 -2.15
C GLU A 43 -0.20 -9.64 -3.00
N GLU A 44 -1.05 -8.70 -3.43
CA GLU A 44 -0.64 -7.49 -4.15
C GLU A 44 0.14 -6.54 -3.24
N ALA A 45 -0.35 -6.33 -2.01
CA ALA A 45 0.36 -5.54 -1.00
C ALA A 45 1.70 -6.18 -0.60
N GLN A 46 1.78 -7.52 -0.56
CA GLN A 46 3.03 -8.25 -0.33
C GLN A 46 4.02 -8.09 -1.49
N LYS A 47 3.55 -8.13 -2.75
CA LYS A 47 4.39 -7.87 -3.92
C LYS A 47 4.94 -6.44 -3.88
N LEU A 48 4.11 -5.46 -3.54
CA LEU A 48 4.54 -4.07 -3.35
C LEU A 48 5.61 -3.97 -2.27
N GLY A 49 5.38 -4.50 -1.06
CA GLY A 49 6.35 -4.42 0.04
C GLY A 49 7.71 -5.04 -0.31
N LYS A 50 7.72 -6.21 -0.96
CA LYS A 50 8.97 -6.82 -1.48
C LYS A 50 9.65 -5.97 -2.55
N PHE A 51 8.89 -5.27 -3.38
CA PHE A 51 9.44 -4.31 -4.33
C PHE A 51 10.07 -3.11 -3.61
N LEU A 52 9.41 -2.53 -2.60
CA LEU A 52 9.95 -1.39 -1.87
C LEU A 52 11.29 -1.70 -1.20
N VAL A 53 11.48 -2.94 -0.69
CA VAL A 53 12.78 -3.37 -0.16
C VAL A 53 13.82 -3.47 -1.27
N ARG A 54 13.51 -4.15 -2.39
CA ARG A 54 14.49 -4.37 -3.47
C ARG A 54 14.88 -3.09 -4.21
N SER A 55 14.00 -2.09 -4.25
CA SER A 55 14.24 -0.79 -4.89
C SER A 55 14.91 0.21 -3.96
N GLU A 56 15.29 -0.20 -2.75
CA GLU A 56 15.86 0.64 -1.70
C GLU A 56 14.93 1.78 -1.23
N PHE A 57 13.64 1.76 -1.61
CA PHE A 57 12.66 2.68 -1.06
C PHE A 57 12.45 2.42 0.44
N ALA A 58 12.36 1.15 0.83
CA ALA A 58 12.39 0.71 2.22
C ALA A 58 13.84 0.48 2.64
N ASP A 59 14.51 1.56 3.06
CA ASP A 59 15.93 1.65 3.41
C ASP A 59 16.21 1.52 4.93
N GLY A 60 15.24 1.07 5.72
CA GLY A 60 15.33 0.99 7.19
C GLY A 60 14.91 2.27 7.91
N LYS A 61 14.66 3.38 7.20
CA LYS A 61 13.98 4.56 7.77
C LYS A 61 12.48 4.34 7.82
N GLU A 62 11.87 4.87 8.87
CA GLU A 62 10.43 4.84 9.06
C GLU A 62 9.71 5.55 7.90
N LYS A 63 8.84 4.82 7.23
CA LYS A 63 7.95 5.34 6.18
C LYS A 63 6.60 4.65 6.30
N SER A 64 5.53 5.35 5.94
CA SER A 64 4.20 4.76 5.87
C SER A 64 3.61 5.00 4.49
N VAL A 65 3.17 3.92 3.86
CA VAL A 65 2.50 3.93 2.55
C VAL A 65 1.18 3.18 2.63
N GLN A 66 0.24 3.52 1.76
CA GLN A 66 -1.04 2.85 1.64
C GLN A 66 -1.28 2.49 0.18
N LEU A 67 -1.65 1.23 -0.06
CA LEU A 67 -2.09 0.71 -1.34
C LEU A 67 -3.61 0.57 -1.35
N THR A 68 -4.25 1.18 -2.34
CA THR A 68 -5.68 1.02 -2.59
C THR A 68 -5.93 0.99 -4.10
N LYS A 69 -7.19 0.85 -4.50
CA LYS A 69 -7.60 0.91 -5.91
C LYS A 69 -8.75 1.90 -6.09
N ASN A 70 -8.74 2.65 -7.17
CA ASN A 70 -9.90 3.40 -7.62
C ASN A 70 -10.87 2.43 -8.31
N LYS A 71 -12.14 2.39 -7.89
CA LYS A 71 -13.14 1.46 -8.47
C LYS A 71 -13.61 1.86 -9.85
N GLU A 72 -13.61 3.15 -10.14
CA GLU A 72 -14.13 3.70 -11.39
C GLU A 72 -13.08 3.55 -12.50
N THR A 73 -11.83 3.91 -12.22
CA THR A 73 -10.74 3.83 -13.20
C THR A 73 -9.99 2.51 -13.17
N ASN A 74 -10.16 1.70 -12.12
CA ASN A 74 -9.38 0.49 -11.86
C ASN A 74 -7.85 0.75 -11.73
N HIS A 75 -7.44 2.00 -11.48
CA HIS A 75 -6.05 2.35 -11.20
C HIS A 75 -5.68 1.94 -9.77
N TYR A 76 -4.47 1.42 -9.58
CA TYR A 76 -3.88 1.37 -8.25
C TYR A 76 -3.56 2.78 -7.78
N ILE A 77 -3.64 3.00 -6.48
CA ILE A 77 -3.25 4.26 -5.86
C ILE A 77 -2.20 3.95 -4.81
N PHE A 78 -1.00 4.47 -5.01
CA PHE A 78 0.09 4.45 -4.05
C PHE A 78 0.10 5.77 -3.26
N ARG A 79 -0.32 5.71 -2.01
CA ARG A 79 -0.35 6.85 -1.08
C ARG A 79 0.89 6.82 -0.21
N MET A 80 1.60 7.94 -0.12
CA MET A 80 2.79 8.06 0.72
C MET A 80 2.63 9.21 1.71
N VAL A 81 2.90 8.94 2.98
CA VAL A 81 3.04 9.99 3.99
C VAL A 81 4.33 10.77 3.70
N THR A 82 4.21 12.09 3.55
CA THR A 82 5.35 12.99 3.29
C THR A 82 5.17 14.31 4.06
N ASN A 83 6.21 15.15 4.05
CA ASN A 83 6.08 16.54 4.48
C ASN A 83 5.19 17.32 3.48
N PRO A 84 4.23 18.15 3.93
CA PRO A 84 3.40 18.99 3.05
C PRO A 84 4.15 19.82 2.00
N GLU A 85 5.38 20.23 2.28
CA GLU A 85 6.21 20.97 1.31
C GLU A 85 6.60 20.12 0.09
N ALA A 86 6.64 18.79 0.22
CA ALA A 86 6.90 17.89 -0.90
C ALA A 86 5.80 17.96 -1.96
N ALA A 87 4.55 18.21 -1.57
CA ALA A 87 3.43 18.35 -2.50
C ALA A 87 3.58 19.57 -3.43
N LYS A 88 4.32 20.60 -3.01
CA LYS A 88 4.50 21.86 -3.76
C LYS A 88 5.75 21.87 -4.64
N ASN A 89 6.66 20.92 -4.44
CA ASN A 89 7.97 20.91 -5.11
C ASN A 89 7.93 20.10 -6.41
N LYS A 90 8.30 20.74 -7.53
CA LYS A 90 8.32 20.10 -8.86
C LYS A 90 9.36 18.98 -9.00
N ALA A 91 10.50 19.07 -8.34
CA ALA A 91 11.51 18.01 -8.39
C ALA A 91 11.01 16.74 -7.70
N TYR A 92 10.32 16.88 -6.56
CA TYR A 92 9.69 15.74 -5.90
C TYR A 92 8.54 15.15 -6.74
N GLU A 93 7.76 15.98 -7.44
CA GLU A 93 6.74 15.46 -8.37
C GLU A 93 7.31 14.52 -9.43
N ILE A 94 8.45 14.88 -10.04
CA ILE A 94 9.13 14.02 -11.03
C ILE A 94 9.55 12.70 -10.39
N LEU A 95 10.16 12.75 -9.20
CA LEU A 95 10.58 11.56 -8.47
C LEU A 95 9.39 10.64 -8.12
N PHE A 96 8.30 11.21 -7.62
CA PHE A 96 7.10 10.45 -7.27
C PHE A 96 6.44 9.79 -8.48
N LYS A 97 6.40 10.48 -9.62
CA LYS A 97 5.95 9.89 -10.89
C LYS A 97 6.86 8.74 -11.33
N ALA A 98 8.18 8.90 -11.21
CA ALA A 98 9.12 7.82 -11.52
C ALA A 98 8.91 6.59 -10.63
N VAL A 99 8.69 6.77 -9.32
CA VAL A 99 8.34 5.68 -8.40
C VAL A 99 7.04 4.99 -8.83
N ALA A 100 6.01 5.75 -9.20
CA ALA A 100 4.74 5.19 -9.66
C ALA A 100 4.90 4.33 -10.92
N ILE A 101 5.71 4.78 -11.89
CA ILE A 101 6.06 4.03 -13.10
C ILE A 101 6.79 2.73 -12.74
N GLN A 102 7.79 2.79 -11.86
CA GLN A 102 8.51 1.59 -11.45
C GLN A 102 7.62 0.57 -10.74
N ILE A 103 6.68 1.03 -9.91
CA ILE A 103 5.68 0.17 -9.26
C ILE A 103 4.74 -0.45 -10.30
N SER A 104 4.23 0.37 -11.23
CA SER A 104 3.38 -0.09 -12.33
C SER A 104 4.04 -1.23 -13.10
N ASP A 105 5.28 -1.02 -13.56
CA ASP A 105 6.03 -1.99 -14.35
C ASP A 105 6.40 -3.25 -13.54
N SER A 106 6.94 -3.07 -12.33
CA SER A 106 7.58 -4.16 -11.58
C SER A 106 6.63 -4.95 -10.69
N VAL A 107 5.49 -4.38 -10.30
CA VAL A 107 4.56 -4.96 -9.32
C VAL A 107 3.23 -5.33 -9.96
N PHE A 108 2.70 -4.45 -10.81
CA PHE A 108 1.34 -4.56 -11.33
C PHE A 108 1.27 -4.83 -12.84
N ASN A 109 2.34 -5.32 -13.44
CA ASN A 109 2.37 -5.73 -14.85
C ASN A 109 1.85 -4.63 -15.79
N LYS A 110 2.40 -3.41 -15.64
CA LYS A 110 2.04 -2.20 -16.37
C LYS A 110 0.62 -1.66 -16.11
N ALA A 111 -0.08 -2.17 -15.10
CA ALA A 111 -1.35 -1.55 -14.71
C ALA A 111 -1.11 -0.14 -14.13
N PRO A 112 -1.96 0.85 -14.41
CA PRO A 112 -1.78 2.23 -13.96
C PRO A 112 -1.66 2.37 -12.44
N VAL A 113 -0.73 3.22 -11.99
CA VAL A 113 -0.51 3.55 -10.57
C VAL A 113 -0.51 5.06 -10.39
N ASP A 114 -1.55 5.60 -9.75
CA ASP A 114 -1.57 7.00 -9.33
C ASP A 114 -0.74 7.17 -8.06
N PHE A 115 0.02 8.26 -7.96
CA PHE A 115 0.77 8.59 -6.74
C PHE A 115 0.05 9.68 -5.96
N HIS A 116 -0.24 9.43 -4.70
CA HIS A 116 -0.89 10.39 -3.82
C HIS A 116 0.09 10.82 -2.73
N VAL A 117 0.40 12.11 -2.72
CA VAL A 117 1.19 12.74 -1.66
C VAL A 117 0.24 13.03 -0.50
N CYS A 118 0.49 12.46 0.68
CA CYS A 118 -0.39 12.54 1.84
C CYS A 118 0.29 13.19 3.05
N ASN A 119 -0.52 13.67 3.98
CA ASN A 119 -0.08 14.00 5.34
C ASN A 119 0.09 12.72 6.21
N ASN A 120 0.38 12.89 7.50
CA ASN A 120 0.58 11.79 8.46
C ASN A 120 -0.67 10.94 8.78
N THR A 121 -1.86 11.32 8.30
CA THR A 121 -3.10 10.54 8.44
C THR A 121 -3.62 10.02 7.11
N PHE A 122 -2.74 9.89 6.11
CA PHE A 122 -3.07 9.47 4.74
C PHE A 122 -4.11 10.36 4.02
N LYS A 123 -4.41 11.56 4.53
CA LYS A 123 -5.22 12.54 3.79
C LYS A 123 -4.41 13.07 2.61
N THR A 124 -4.95 12.91 1.42
CA THR A 124 -4.33 13.39 0.17
C THR A 124 -4.13 14.91 0.21
N LEU A 125 -2.91 15.35 -0.05
CA LEU A 125 -2.54 16.75 -0.26
C LEU A 125 -2.37 17.06 -1.75
N LYS A 126 -1.93 16.08 -2.54
CA LYS A 126 -1.80 16.19 -4.00
C LYS A 126 -1.93 14.83 -4.67
N GLU A 127 -2.64 14.82 -5.80
CA GLU A 127 -2.78 13.65 -6.68
C GLU A 127 -1.87 13.82 -7.89
N LEU A 128 -1.12 12.78 -8.21
CA LEU A 128 -0.27 12.67 -9.38
C LEU A 128 -0.78 11.49 -10.20
N PRO A 129 -1.71 11.72 -11.13
CA PRO A 129 -2.30 10.63 -11.91
C PRO A 129 -1.23 9.97 -12.78
N PHE A 130 -1.39 8.67 -12.99
CA PHE A 130 -0.56 7.89 -13.88
C PHE A 130 -0.70 8.43 -15.31
N LYS A 131 0.39 8.97 -15.84
CA LYS A 131 0.53 9.28 -17.26
C LYS A 131 1.72 8.47 -17.75
N THR A 132 1.47 7.52 -18.63
CA THR A 132 2.55 6.97 -19.44
C THR A 132 3.12 8.12 -20.24
N THR A 133 4.43 8.33 -20.21
CA THR A 133 5.09 9.18 -21.22
C THR A 133 4.95 8.45 -22.56
N THR A 134 3.81 8.57 -23.21
CA THR A 134 3.79 8.52 -24.67
C THR A 134 4.62 9.70 -25.11
N ASN A 135 5.61 9.45 -25.97
CA ASN A 135 6.31 10.49 -26.70
C ASN A 135 5.25 11.30 -27.45
N ASP A 136 4.80 12.39 -26.86
CA ASP A 136 4.20 13.48 -27.62
C ASP A 136 5.40 14.14 -28.32
N ASN A 137 5.66 13.66 -29.54
CA ASN A 137 6.55 14.28 -30.50
C ASN A 137 6.08 15.70 -30.83
#